data_AF-A0A2N5K582-F1
#
_entry.id   AF-A0A2N5K582-F1
#
_cell.length_a   1.000
_cell.length_b   1.000
_cell.length_c   1.000
_cell.angle_alpha   90.00
_cell.angle_beta   90.00
_cell.angle_gamma   90.00
#
_symmetry.space_group_name_H-M   'P 1'
#
loop_
_entity.id
_entity.type
_entity.pdbx_description
1 polymer ?
#
loop_
_entity_poly.entity_id
_entity_poly.type
_entity_poly.pdbx_seq_one_letter_code
_entity_poly.pdbx_strand_id
1 'polypeptide(L)'
;MTDHYSTVTRTGCLGNIMNSLVGALVGLGLFLGSFALLWYNEGRVNLAIIAQDSVPISATAAQPALEGKLVAATGTLASKETLGDTFLHPGDYLMLQRVVEMYAWEEDSRSTTTKNRDGSS
;
A
#
# COMPACT_ATOMS: atom_id res chain seq x y z
N MET A 1 18.93 53.47 -18.70
CA MET A 1 17.57 53.29 -19.24
C MET A 1 17.64 52.05 -20.09
N THR A 2 16.97 50.98 -19.68
CA THR A 2 17.04 49.67 -20.36
C THR A 2 15.61 49.23 -20.61
N ASP A 3 15.21 49.19 -21.88
CA ASP A 3 13.86 48.81 -22.27
C ASP A 3 13.62 47.33 -21.97
N HIS A 4 12.55 47.07 -21.23
CA HIS A 4 12.17 45.73 -20.80
C HIS A 4 11.05 45.23 -21.72
N TYR A 5 11.34 44.22 -22.54
CA TYR A 5 10.32 43.56 -23.36
C TYR A 5 9.67 42.43 -22.55
N SER A 6 8.41 42.62 -22.16
CA SER A 6 7.59 41.57 -21.57
C SER A 6 6.72 40.94 -22.67
N THR A 7 7.06 39.72 -23.07
CA THR A 7 6.17 38.90 -23.90
C THR A 7 5.05 38.37 -23.01
N VAL A 8 3.85 38.95 -23.14
CA VAL A 8 2.65 38.48 -22.44
C VAL A 8 2.03 37.35 -23.24
N THR A 9 2.24 36.11 -22.80
CA THR A 9 1.47 34.97 -23.31
C THR A 9 0.07 35.03 -22.72
N ARG A 10 -0.89 35.59 -23.45
CA ARG A 10 -2.31 35.45 -23.11
C ARG A 10 -2.76 34.03 -23.47
N THR A 11 -2.74 33.12 -22.51
CA THR A 11 -3.52 31.88 -22.65
C THR A 11 -5.00 32.24 -22.60
N GLY A 12 -5.67 32.15 -23.74
CA GLY A 12 -7.10 32.42 -23.84
C GLY A 12 -7.92 31.48 -22.95
N CYS A 13 -9.09 31.93 -22.51
CA CYS A 13 -10.04 31.13 -21.72
C CYS A 13 -10.27 29.73 -22.34
N LEU A 14 -10.34 29.66 -23.68
CA LEU A 14 -10.49 28.41 -24.42
C LEU A 14 -9.27 27.47 -24.30
N GLY A 15 -8.05 28.01 -24.26
CA GLY A 15 -6.82 27.23 -24.07
C GLY A 15 -6.73 26.63 -22.66
N ASN A 16 -7.17 27.38 -21.64
CA ASN A 16 -7.21 26.89 -20.26
C ASN A 16 -8.29 25.82 -20.08
N ILE A 17 -9.46 25.99 -20.69
CA ILE A 17 -10.52 24.97 -20.70
C ILE A 17 -10.04 23.69 -21.40
N MET A 18 -9.40 23.81 -22.57
CA MET A 18 -8.89 22.65 -23.31
C MET A 18 -7.79 21.92 -22.53
N ASN A 19 -6.89 22.66 -21.87
CA ASN A 19 -5.85 22.05 -21.03
C ASN A 19 -6.44 21.38 -19.77
N SER A 20 -7.49 21.97 -19.18
CA SER A 20 -8.20 21.36 -18.04
C SER A 20 -8.94 20.07 -18.41
N LEU A 21 -9.48 19.99 -19.62
CA LEU A 21 -10.14 18.78 -20.13
C LEU A 21 -9.13 17.64 -20.35
N VAL A 22 -7.95 17.96 -20.90
CA VAL A 22 -6.85 17.00 -21.03
C VAL A 22 -6.39 16.52 -19.66
N GLY A 23 -6.20 17.44 -18.69
CA GLY A 23 -5.86 17.09 -17.31
C GLY A 23 -6.89 16.17 -16.65
N ALA A 24 -8.19 16.41 -16.87
CA ALA A 24 -9.26 15.57 -16.37
C ALA A 24 -9.25 14.16 -16.98
N LEU A 25 -9.01 14.04 -18.29
CA LEU A 25 -8.89 12.74 -18.95
C LEU A 25 -7.66 11.95 -18.46
N VAL A 26 -6.52 12.62 -18.27
CA VAL A 26 -5.33 12.02 -17.67
C VAL A 26 -5.61 11.57 -16.24
N GLY A 27 -6.26 12.41 -15.43
CA GLY A 27 -6.65 12.08 -14.06
C GLY A 27 -7.60 10.87 -13.99
N LEU A 28 -8.58 10.79 -14.90
CA LEU A 28 -9.47 9.62 -15.00
C LEU A 28 -8.70 8.35 -15.39
N GLY A 29 -7.76 8.46 -16.32
CA GLY A 29 -6.87 7.36 -16.70
C GLY A 29 -6.02 6.86 -15.54
N LEU A 30 -5.44 7.78 -14.76
CA LEU A 30 -4.67 7.44 -13.55
C LEU A 30 -5.55 6.83 -12.46
N PHE A 31 -6.77 7.33 -12.28
CA PHE A 31 -7.74 6.77 -11.33
C PHE A 31 -8.08 5.31 -11.67
N LEU A 32 -8.46 5.03 -12.92
CA LEU A 32 -8.73 3.66 -13.36
C LEU A 32 -7.47 2.77 -13.30
N GLY A 33 -6.32 3.32 -13.69
CA GLY A 33 -5.02 2.64 -13.61
C GLY A 33 -4.63 2.27 -12.17
N SER A 34 -4.98 3.09 -11.17
CA SER A 34 -4.67 2.80 -9.77
C SER A 34 -5.36 1.53 -9.27
N PHE A 35 -6.58 1.21 -9.73
CA PHE A 35 -7.23 -0.04 -9.36
C PHE A 35 -6.52 -1.26 -9.94
N ALA A 36 -6.05 -1.17 -11.19
CA ALA A 36 -5.25 -2.24 -11.79
C ALA A 36 -3.92 -2.44 -11.04
N LEU A 37 -3.27 -1.35 -10.62
CA LEU A 37 -2.03 -1.39 -9.85
C LEU A 37 -2.24 -1.97 -8.45
N LEU A 38 -3.31 -1.57 -7.75
CA LEU A 38 -3.70 -2.14 -6.46
C LEU A 38 -4.04 -3.63 -6.60
N TRP A 39 -4.82 -4.01 -7.61
CA TRP A 39 -5.14 -5.41 -7.88
C TRP A 39 -3.90 -6.25 -8.15
N TYR A 40 -2.93 -5.72 -8.90
CA TYR A 40 -1.66 -6.42 -9.13
C TYR A 40 -0.84 -6.62 -7.85
N ASN A 41 -0.99 -5.71 -6.88
CA ASN A 41 -0.34 -5.82 -5.57
C ASN A 41 -1.07 -6.79 -4.63
N GLU A 42 -2.40 -6.68 -4.55
CA GLU A 42 -3.25 -7.49 -3.66
C GLU A 42 -3.50 -8.91 -4.18
N GLY A 43 -3.50 -9.11 -5.50
CA GLY A 43 -3.71 -10.40 -6.15
C GLY A 43 -2.52 -11.36 -6.04
N ARG A 44 -1.54 -11.08 -5.18
CA ARG A 44 -0.40 -11.97 -4.99
C ARG A 44 -0.78 -13.17 -4.14
N VAL A 45 -0.49 -14.34 -4.71
CA VAL A 45 -0.43 -15.66 -4.09
C VAL A 45 -1.64 -16.00 -3.21
N ASN A 46 -2.58 -16.72 -3.81
CA ASN A 46 -3.64 -17.36 -3.03
C ASN A 46 -3.04 -18.50 -2.18
N LEU A 47 -2.72 -18.20 -0.93
CA LEU A 47 -2.17 -19.15 0.03
C LEU A 47 -3.07 -20.38 0.23
N ALA A 48 -4.39 -20.25 0.01
CA ALA A 48 -5.31 -21.38 0.12
C ALA A 48 -5.11 -22.41 -1.01
N ILE A 49 -4.72 -21.98 -2.21
CA ILE A 49 -4.38 -22.88 -3.32
C ILE A 49 -3.08 -23.62 -3.00
N ILE A 50 -2.07 -22.89 -2.54
CA ILE A 50 -0.78 -23.48 -2.16
C ILE A 50 -0.97 -24.47 -1.00
N ALA A 51 -1.77 -24.13 0.01
CA ALA A 51 -2.04 -25.00 1.14
C ALA A 51 -2.75 -26.30 0.75
N GLN A 52 -3.47 -26.32 -0.36
CA GLN A 52 -4.16 -27.52 -0.86
C GLN A 52 -3.19 -28.62 -1.29
N ASP A 53 -1.98 -28.24 -1.73
CA ASP A 53 -0.92 -29.17 -2.13
C ASP A 53 -0.09 -29.70 -0.94
N SER A 54 -0.44 -29.31 0.29
CA SER A 54 0.30 -29.73 1.48
C SER A 54 0.04 -31.19 1.84
N VAL A 55 1.11 -31.88 2.28
CA VAL A 55 0.99 -33.25 2.81
C VAL A 55 0.64 -33.17 4.30
N PRO A 56 -0.47 -33.77 4.74
CA PRO A 56 -0.82 -33.79 6.16
C PRO A 56 0.14 -34.70 6.93
N ILE A 57 0.66 -34.19 8.05
CA ILE A 57 1.61 -34.90 8.91
C ILE A 57 1.17 -34.86 10.38
N SER A 58 1.63 -35.83 11.16
CA SER A 58 1.55 -35.77 12.62
C SER A 58 2.46 -34.67 13.18
N ALA A 59 1.95 -33.85 14.09
CA ALA A 59 2.72 -32.82 14.79
C ALA A 59 3.68 -33.40 15.87
N THR A 60 3.57 -34.69 16.19
CA THR A 60 4.25 -35.30 17.33
C THR A 60 5.58 -35.97 16.97
N ALA A 61 5.86 -36.19 15.69
CA ALA A 61 7.05 -36.91 15.23
C ALA A 61 7.60 -36.38 13.90
N ALA A 62 8.93 -36.25 13.82
CA ALA A 62 9.62 -35.87 12.61
C ALA A 62 9.48 -36.94 11.51
N GLN A 63 9.33 -36.51 10.25
CA GLN A 63 9.20 -37.38 9.08
C GLN A 63 10.24 -37.00 8.02
N PRO A 64 11.48 -37.54 8.12
CA PRO A 64 12.58 -37.19 7.22
C PRO A 64 12.28 -37.41 5.72
N ALA A 65 11.36 -38.32 5.40
CA ALA A 65 10.94 -38.58 4.01
C ALA A 65 10.18 -37.40 3.34
N LEU A 66 9.76 -36.39 4.11
CA LEU A 66 9.01 -35.23 3.63
C LEU A 66 9.82 -33.93 3.66
N GLU A 67 11.13 -34.03 3.87
CA GLU A 67 12.03 -32.88 3.89
C GLU A 67 12.00 -32.14 2.55
N GLY A 68 11.88 -30.81 2.59
CA GLY A 68 11.74 -29.97 1.40
C GLY A 68 10.35 -29.96 0.75
N LYS A 69 9.35 -30.67 1.31
CA LYS A 69 7.96 -30.61 0.84
C LYS A 69 7.11 -29.65 1.68
N LEU A 70 6.05 -29.12 1.07
CA LEU A 70 5.01 -28.40 1.80
C LEU A 70 4.20 -29.41 2.64
N VAL A 71 4.13 -29.16 3.95
CA VAL A 71 3.43 -30.03 4.90
C VAL A 71 2.44 -29.24 5.74
N ALA A 72 1.37 -29.89 6.18
CA ALA A 72 0.40 -29.35 7.12
C ALA A 72 0.32 -30.25 8.36
N ALA A 73 0.52 -29.68 9.54
CA ALA A 73 0.44 -30.40 10.81
C ALA A 73 -0.70 -29.84 11.66
N THR A 74 -1.47 -30.72 12.30
CA THR A 74 -2.52 -30.34 13.24
C THR A 74 -2.23 -30.96 14.59
N GLY A 75 -2.39 -30.19 15.66
CA GLY A 75 -2.18 -30.65 17.03
C GLY A 75 -2.88 -29.76 18.04
N THR A 76 -3.07 -30.29 19.25
CA THR A 76 -3.61 -29.52 20.37
C THR A 76 -2.53 -28.59 20.90
N LEU A 77 -2.81 -27.28 20.92
CA LEU A 77 -1.95 -26.30 21.55
C LEU A 77 -2.34 -26.18 23.02
N ALA A 78 -1.43 -26.56 23.91
CA ALA A 78 -1.62 -26.47 25.35
C ALA A 78 -0.37 -25.85 25.99
N SER A 79 -0.60 -24.93 26.93
CA SER A 79 0.44 -24.35 27.77
C SER A 79 0.02 -24.49 29.24
N LYS A 80 1.00 -24.51 30.13
CA LYS A 80 0.75 -24.41 31.58
C LYS A 80 0.68 -22.96 32.06
N GLU A 81 1.07 -22.02 31.21
CA GLU A 81 1.08 -20.60 31.51
C GLU A 81 -0.24 -19.96 31.09
N THR A 82 -0.70 -19.01 31.90
CA THR A 82 -1.89 -18.21 31.63
C THR A 82 -1.47 -16.85 31.12
N LEU A 83 -2.20 -16.32 30.14
CA LEU A 83 -1.97 -14.98 29.60
C LEU A 83 -2.96 -14.00 30.22
N GLY A 84 -2.48 -12.82 30.60
CA GLY A 84 -3.30 -11.74 31.14
C GLY A 84 -2.47 -10.48 31.35
N ASP A 85 -3.13 -9.34 31.44
CA ASP A 85 -2.54 -8.03 31.72
C ASP A 85 -3.52 -7.14 32.50
N THR A 86 -3.24 -5.83 32.58
CA THR A 86 -4.10 -4.86 33.28
C THR A 86 -5.53 -4.77 32.70
N PHE A 87 -5.73 -5.20 31.45
CA PHE A 87 -7.01 -5.13 30.73
C PHE A 87 -7.62 -6.52 30.46
N LEU A 88 -6.85 -7.61 30.61
CA LEU A 88 -7.29 -8.98 30.38
C LEU A 88 -7.01 -9.87 31.60
N HIS A 89 -8.06 -10.45 32.18
CA HIS A 89 -7.90 -11.40 33.28
C HIS A 89 -7.06 -12.62 32.86
N PRO A 90 -6.18 -13.15 33.74
CA PRO A 90 -5.38 -14.33 33.42
C PRO A 90 -6.23 -15.54 32.98
N GLY A 91 -5.90 -16.11 31.83
CA GLY A 91 -6.60 -17.28 31.29
C GLY A 91 -5.85 -17.99 30.16
N ASP A 92 -6.47 -19.07 29.66
CA ASP A 92 -5.92 -19.90 28.58
C ASP A 92 -6.20 -19.25 27.22
N TYR A 93 -5.36 -18.29 26.85
CA TYR A 93 -5.47 -17.57 25.58
C TYR A 93 -4.33 -17.92 24.60
N LEU A 94 -4.55 -17.55 23.34
CA LEU A 94 -3.53 -17.57 22.30
C LEU A 94 -3.09 -16.14 22.00
N MET A 95 -1.80 -15.87 22.16
CA MET A 95 -1.22 -14.59 21.74
C MET A 95 -0.75 -14.68 20.29
N LEU A 96 -1.25 -13.79 19.44
CA LEU A 96 -0.74 -13.59 18.09
C LEU A 96 0.08 -12.30 18.05
N GLN A 97 1.41 -12.42 18.04
CA GLN A 97 2.30 -11.29 17.85
C GLN A 97 2.53 -11.05 16.36
N ARG A 98 2.02 -9.93 15.83
CA ARG A 98 2.31 -9.48 14.46
C ARG A 98 3.32 -8.35 14.50
N VAL A 99 4.44 -8.53 13.80
CA VAL A 99 5.39 -7.45 13.52
C VAL A 99 5.11 -6.96 12.11
N VAL A 100 4.65 -5.72 11.98
CA VAL A 100 4.35 -5.10 10.68
C VAL A 100 5.24 -3.88 10.52
N GLU A 101 5.95 -3.79 9.40
CA GLU A 101 6.69 -2.58 9.01
C GLU A 101 5.76 -1.66 8.22
N MET A 102 5.62 -0.42 8.69
CA MET A 102 4.82 0.61 8.03
C MET A 102 5.74 1.58 7.31
N TYR A 103 5.56 1.73 6.00
CA TYR A 103 6.27 2.73 5.19
C TYR A 103 5.31 3.90 4.92
N ALA A 104 5.65 5.09 5.42
CA ALA A 104 4.92 6.32 5.16
C ALA A 104 5.73 7.21 4.21
N TRP A 105 5.05 7.84 3.26
CA TRP A 105 5.62 8.82 2.35
C TRP A 105 5.15 10.21 2.74
N GLU A 106 6.09 11.15 2.80
CA GLU A 106 5.83 12.58 2.94
C GLU A 106 6.20 13.28 1.63
N GLU A 107 5.24 13.98 1.03
CA GLU A 107 5.43 14.75 -0.20
C GLU A 107 5.57 16.24 0.10
N ASP A 108 6.76 16.79 -0.15
CA ASP A 108 6.98 18.23 -0.15
C ASP A 108 6.63 18.84 -1.52
N SER A 109 5.43 19.43 -1.64
CA SER A 109 5.03 20.20 -2.82
C SER A 109 5.21 21.70 -2.60
N ARG A 110 5.99 22.36 -3.47
CA ARG A 110 6.21 23.81 -3.43
C ARG A 110 5.86 24.45 -4.78
N SER A 111 4.78 25.23 -4.82
CA SER A 111 4.48 26.11 -5.96
C SER A 111 4.93 27.54 -5.66
N THR A 112 5.85 28.08 -6.45
CA THR A 112 6.25 29.50 -6.35
C THR A 112 5.55 30.29 -7.45
N THR A 113 4.74 31.27 -7.06
CA THR A 113 4.16 32.27 -7.97
C THR A 113 4.77 33.63 -7.64
N THR A 114 5.67 34.10 -8.48
CA THR A 114 6.26 35.43 -8.38
C THR A 114 5.31 36.45 -9.02
N LYS A 115 4.87 37.43 -8.25
CA LYS A 115 4.05 38.54 -8.73
C LYS A 115 4.79 39.86 -8.53
N ASN A 116 4.90 40.65 -9.60
CA ASN A 116 5.62 41.91 -9.57
C ASN A 116 4.76 43.03 -8.94
N ARG A 117 5.41 44.12 -8.50
CA ARG A 117 4.76 45.23 -7.76
C ARG A 117 3.67 45.99 -8.55
N ASP A 118 3.53 45.72 -9.85
CA ASP A 118 2.53 46.31 -10.75
C ASP A 118 1.28 45.42 -10.96
N GLY A 119 1.26 44.21 -10.38
CA GLY A 119 0.12 43.31 -10.42
C GLY A 119 0.11 42.30 -11.56
N SER A 120 1.13 42.19 -12.40
CA SER A 120 1.25 41.09 -13.37
C SER A 120 1.78 39.81 -12.71
N SER A 121 1.16 38.67 -13.06
CA SER A 121 1.62 37.31 -12.73
C SER A 121 2.37 36.69 -13.91
#